data_AF-A0A7C3BU97-F1
#
_entry.id   AF-A0A7C3BU97-F1
#
_cell.length_a   1.000
_cell.length_b   1.000
_cell.length_c   1.000
_cell.angle_alpha   90.00
_cell.angle_beta   90.00
_cell.angle_gamma   90.00
#
_symmetry.space_group_name_H-M   'P 1'
#
loop_
_entity.id
_entity.type
_entity.pdbx_description
1 polymer ?
#
loop_
_entity_poly.entity_id
_entity_poly.type
_entity_poly.pdbx_seq_one_letter_code
_entity_poly.pdbx_strand_id
1 'polypeptide(L)'
;MNNSIFTLSGVTLPQQTDPLGLWAVAPPAAHSFAARDCVSQEPTWRVVLPPDPDAALAALAAQAERLACERRALARAQITLAELGAAGQPSFAVGAPLAAPQTALWEQVEELRAPQSYGLLDWRKNEERQTLSRRWSDFLEQLRRLVTNYARIETASGAQEIGLTRVSWTGDFTTTWLAGEAVCTRQQHIQAVQLALESRLTLLHLVAVVAGGAAGLAAKAAVPGGELLLLPAIWRFVKEVLQELR
;
A
#
# COMPACT_ATOMS: atom_id res chain seq x y z
N MET A 1 -12.38 6.49 19.36
CA MET A 1 -12.42 7.21 18.06
C MET A 1 -10.99 7.52 17.68
N ASN A 2 -10.50 7.04 16.54
CA ASN A 2 -9.14 7.35 16.08
C ASN A 2 -9.07 8.83 15.69
N ASN A 3 -8.18 9.59 16.33
CA ASN A 3 -7.99 11.03 16.10
C ASN A 3 -7.03 11.30 14.92
N SER A 4 -7.10 10.48 13.87
CA SER A 4 -6.16 10.51 12.75
C SER A 4 -6.62 11.51 11.69
N ILE A 5 -5.75 12.47 11.35
CA ILE A 5 -6.00 13.48 10.30
C ILE A 5 -6.26 12.82 8.94
N PHE A 6 -5.51 11.77 8.61
CA PHE A 6 -5.59 11.04 7.34
C PHE A 6 -6.10 9.62 7.58
N THR A 7 -7.30 9.30 7.08
CA THR A 7 -7.95 8.01 7.27
C THR A 7 -8.34 7.38 5.93
N LEU A 8 -8.09 6.08 5.77
CA LEU A 8 -8.53 5.28 4.63
C LEU A 8 -9.55 4.25 5.12
N SER A 9 -10.71 4.19 4.46
CA SER A 9 -11.82 3.31 4.80
C SER A 9 -12.43 2.68 3.55
N GLY A 10 -13.32 1.70 3.72
CA GLY A 10 -13.93 0.97 2.60
C GLY A 10 -12.98 0.00 1.89
N VAL A 11 -11.80 -0.25 2.48
CA VAL A 11 -10.79 -1.19 1.97
C VAL A 11 -10.42 -2.19 3.05
N THR A 12 -10.08 -3.40 2.64
CA THR A 12 -9.43 -4.40 3.51
C THR A 12 -8.00 -4.51 3.04
N LEU A 13 -7.03 -4.19 3.92
CA LEU A 13 -5.60 -4.32 3.63
C LEU A 13 -5.00 -5.49 4.42
N PRO A 14 -3.91 -6.11 3.93
CA PRO A 14 -3.17 -7.12 4.68
C PRO A 14 -2.72 -6.54 6.01
N GLN A 15 -2.91 -7.30 7.09
CA GLN A 15 -2.55 -6.89 8.45
C GLN A 15 -3.30 -5.63 8.95
N GLN A 16 -4.33 -5.16 8.23
CA GLN A 16 -5.11 -3.95 8.54
C GLN A 16 -4.25 -2.68 8.71
N THR A 17 -3.09 -2.63 8.06
CA THR A 17 -2.17 -1.49 8.09
C THR A 17 -1.93 -0.96 6.69
N ASP A 18 -1.84 0.37 6.55
CA ASP A 18 -1.39 0.98 5.30
C ASP A 18 0.08 0.64 5.08
N PRO A 19 0.44 -0.04 3.96
CA PRO A 19 1.83 -0.39 3.68
C PRO A 19 2.75 0.83 3.52
N LEU A 20 2.21 2.00 3.14
CA LEU A 20 2.97 3.25 3.06
C LEU A 20 3.04 3.97 4.41
N GLY A 21 2.27 3.56 5.41
CA GLY A 21 2.20 4.22 6.73
C GLY A 21 1.70 5.67 6.67
N LEU A 22 1.01 6.05 5.60
CA LEU A 22 0.50 7.40 5.34
C LEU A 22 -0.92 7.55 5.92
N TRP A 23 -1.75 6.51 5.81
CA TRP A 23 -3.16 6.54 6.17
C TRP A 23 -3.45 5.63 7.34
N ALA A 24 -4.24 6.12 8.31
CA ALA A 24 -4.83 5.25 9.30
C ALA A 24 -5.94 4.43 8.64
N VAL A 25 -5.86 3.10 8.71
CA VAL A 25 -6.89 2.22 8.13
C VAL A 25 -8.02 2.08 9.14
N ALA A 26 -9.21 2.55 8.77
CA ALA A 26 -10.39 2.34 9.60
C ALA A 26 -10.84 0.87 9.51
N PRO A 27 -11.21 0.23 10.63
CA PRO A 27 -11.78 -1.11 10.59
C PRO A 27 -13.07 -1.08 9.75
N PRO A 28 -13.38 -2.16 9.00
CA PRO A 28 -14.64 -2.26 8.30
C PRO A 28 -15.79 -2.08 9.32
N ALA A 29 -16.71 -1.16 9.02
CA ALA A 29 -17.85 -0.92 9.89
C ALA A 29 -18.61 -2.25 10.11
N ALA A 30 -18.78 -2.65 11.36
CA ALA A 30 -19.57 -3.82 11.71
C ALA A 30 -20.98 -3.64 11.13
N HIS A 31 -21.47 -4.64 10.40
CA HIS A 31 -22.81 -4.63 9.82
C HIS A 31 -23.85 -4.47 10.93
N SER A 32 -24.31 -3.24 11.16
CA SER A 32 -25.46 -2.97 12.00
C SER A 32 -26.70 -3.09 11.13
N PHE A 33 -27.58 -4.05 11.45
CA PHE A 33 -28.82 -4.32 10.70
C PHE A 33 -29.88 -3.21 10.85
N ALA A 34 -29.57 -2.11 11.53
CA ALA A 34 -30.47 -0.99 11.72
C ALA A 34 -30.06 0.19 10.81
N ALA A 35 -31.02 0.60 9.98
CA ALA A 35 -30.98 1.68 8.99
C ALA A 35 -30.35 1.33 7.63
N ARG A 36 -31.18 1.47 6.58
CA ARG A 36 -30.82 1.47 5.16
C ARG A 36 -30.04 2.73 4.78
N ASP A 37 -28.96 3.02 5.50
CA ASP A 37 -27.95 3.93 4.97
C ASP A 37 -26.96 3.05 4.24
N CYS A 38 -26.87 3.26 2.93
CA CYS A 38 -25.94 2.62 2.04
C CYS A 38 -24.52 2.82 2.59
N VAL A 39 -24.02 1.87 3.39
CA VAL A 39 -22.62 1.82 3.80
C VAL A 39 -21.84 1.70 2.51
N SER A 40 -21.33 2.83 2.04
CA SER A 40 -20.62 2.87 0.76
C SER A 40 -19.42 1.94 0.89
N GLN A 41 -19.43 0.85 0.12
CA GLN A 41 -18.27 -0.02 -0.06
C GLN A 41 -17.17 0.66 -0.88
N GLU A 42 -17.35 1.94 -1.22
CA GLU A 42 -16.39 2.74 -1.95
C GLU A 42 -15.17 3.05 -1.07
N PRO A 43 -13.95 2.77 -1.55
CA PRO A 43 -12.73 3.26 -0.93
C PRO A 43 -12.82 4.78 -0.68
N THR A 44 -12.74 5.16 0.59
CA THR A 44 -12.89 6.56 1.02
C THR A 44 -11.63 7.03 1.74
N TRP A 45 -10.99 8.04 1.17
CA TRP A 45 -9.88 8.79 1.74
C TRP A 45 -10.45 10.02 2.43
N ARG A 46 -10.40 10.04 3.76
CA ARG A 46 -10.91 11.14 4.56
C ARG A 46 -9.75 11.92 5.18
N VAL A 47 -9.78 13.23 4.99
CA VAL A 47 -8.82 14.18 5.53
C VAL A 47 -9.56 15.14 6.47
N VAL A 48 -9.24 15.09 7.76
CA VAL A 48 -9.80 15.98 8.78
C VAL A 48 -8.72 16.95 9.24
N LEU A 49 -8.67 18.11 8.59
CA LEU A 49 -7.69 19.15 8.85
C LEU A 49 -7.98 19.88 10.18
N PRO A 50 -6.93 20.37 10.87
CA PRO A 50 -7.09 21.34 11.94
C PRO A 50 -7.91 22.57 11.50
N PRO A 51 -8.70 23.19 12.41
CA PRO A 51 -9.45 24.40 12.11
C PRO A 51 -8.57 25.62 11.85
N ASP A 52 -7.34 25.61 12.39
CA ASP A 52 -6.34 26.64 12.13
C ASP A 52 -5.73 26.47 10.72
N PRO A 53 -5.80 27.50 9.84
CA PRO A 53 -5.32 27.39 8.46
C PRO A 53 -3.83 27.07 8.33
N ASP A 54 -3.00 27.63 9.22
CA ASP A 54 -1.55 27.40 9.19
C ASP A 54 -1.21 25.98 9.63
N ALA A 55 -1.86 25.48 10.70
CA ALA A 55 -1.75 24.08 11.11
C ALA A 55 -2.28 23.12 10.03
N ALA A 56 -3.35 23.47 9.31
CA ALA A 56 -3.86 22.67 8.20
C ALA A 56 -2.86 22.57 7.04
N LEU A 57 -2.25 23.69 6.64
CA LEU A 57 -1.20 23.71 5.62
C LEU A 57 0.03 22.92 6.06
N ALA A 58 0.47 23.07 7.31
CA ALA A 58 1.59 22.31 7.86
C ALA A 58 1.31 20.80 7.87
N ALA A 59 0.09 20.38 8.22
CA ALA A 59 -0.30 18.97 8.21
C ALA A 59 -0.29 18.37 6.79
N LEU A 60 -0.79 19.11 5.79
CA LEU A 60 -0.76 18.69 4.39
C LEU A 60 0.68 18.61 3.85
N ALA A 61 1.51 19.61 4.15
CA ALA A 61 2.91 19.64 3.74
C ALA A 61 3.72 18.49 4.34
N ALA A 62 3.60 18.26 5.65
CA ALA A 62 4.26 17.14 6.33
C ALA A 62 3.85 15.79 5.71
N GLN A 63 2.58 15.63 5.38
CA GLN A 63 2.09 14.39 4.78
C GLN A 63 2.58 14.20 3.33
N ALA A 64 2.70 15.29 2.55
CA ALA A 64 3.29 15.26 1.22
C ALA A 64 4.79 14.92 1.25
N GLU A 65 5.54 15.47 2.21
CA GLU A 65 6.95 15.13 2.43
C GLU A 65 7.13 13.65 2.78
N ARG A 66 6.28 13.11 3.67
CA ARG A 66 6.28 11.67 3.99
C ARG A 66 6.02 10.82 2.75
N LEU A 67 5.03 11.18 1.93
CA LEU A 67 4.77 10.48 0.67
C LEU A 67 5.96 10.54 -0.29
N ALA A 68 6.66 11.68 -0.38
CA ALA A 68 7.86 11.80 -1.19
C ALA A 68 9.02 10.92 -0.68
N CYS A 69 9.19 10.80 0.65
CA CYS A 69 10.14 9.86 1.24
C CYS A 69 9.80 8.40 0.89
N GLU A 70 8.53 7.99 1.06
CA GLU A 70 8.08 6.64 0.70
C GLU A 70 8.33 6.32 -0.78
N ARG A 71 8.07 7.27 -1.69
CA ARG A 71 8.33 7.08 -3.13
C ARG A 71 9.82 6.87 -3.42
N ARG A 72 10.71 7.59 -2.74
CA ARG A 72 12.16 7.41 -2.87
C ARG A 72 12.62 6.05 -2.31
N ALA A 73 12.10 5.66 -1.15
CA ALA A 73 12.38 4.36 -0.55
C ALA A 73 11.90 3.22 -1.45
N LEU A 74 10.71 3.34 -2.04
CA LEU A 74 10.17 2.36 -2.98
C LEU A 74 11.02 2.26 -4.26
N ALA A 75 11.45 3.40 -4.82
CA ALA A 75 12.35 3.41 -5.98
C ALA A 75 13.68 2.72 -5.66
N ARG A 76 14.21 2.92 -4.44
CA ARG A 76 15.42 2.22 -3.98
C ARG A 76 15.18 0.72 -3.85
N ALA A 77 14.06 0.29 -3.26
CA ALA A 77 13.69 -1.12 -3.16
C ALA A 77 13.60 -1.79 -4.55
N GLN A 78 13.02 -1.10 -5.52
CA GLN A 78 12.91 -1.58 -6.91
C GLN A 78 14.29 -1.78 -7.55
N ILE A 79 15.20 -0.80 -7.42
CA ILE A 79 16.58 -0.91 -7.91
C ILE A 79 17.28 -2.09 -7.24
N THR A 80 17.18 -2.22 -5.93
CA THR A 80 17.82 -3.31 -5.18
C THR A 80 17.28 -4.69 -5.58
N LEU A 81 15.97 -4.84 -5.82
CA LEU A 81 15.41 -6.10 -6.34
C LEU A 81 15.96 -6.44 -7.73
N ALA A 82 16.09 -5.43 -8.61
CA ALA A 82 16.64 -5.63 -9.94
C ALA A 82 18.12 -6.03 -9.88
N GLU A 83 18.91 -5.38 -9.02
CA GLU A 83 20.32 -5.69 -8.76
C GLU A 83 20.48 -7.10 -8.19
N LEU A 84 19.68 -7.48 -7.18
CA LEU A 84 19.71 -8.81 -6.56
C LEU A 84 19.40 -9.89 -7.61
N GLY A 85 18.39 -9.65 -8.44
CA GLY A 85 18.12 -10.51 -9.57
C GLY A 85 19.31 -10.59 -10.52
N ALA A 86 19.93 -9.46 -10.90
CA ALA A 86 21.04 -9.43 -11.86
C ALA A 86 22.31 -10.12 -11.36
N ALA A 87 22.72 -9.85 -10.13
CA ALA A 87 23.90 -10.42 -9.51
C ALA A 87 23.72 -11.88 -9.11
N GLY A 88 22.48 -12.31 -8.83
CA GLY A 88 22.18 -13.67 -8.39
C GLY A 88 22.73 -14.01 -7.01
N GLN A 89 23.05 -12.99 -6.20
CA GLN A 89 23.43 -13.09 -4.78
C GLN A 89 23.39 -11.69 -4.13
N PRO A 90 23.15 -11.60 -2.80
CA PRO A 90 23.18 -10.34 -2.07
C PRO A 90 24.59 -9.75 -1.99
N SER A 91 24.67 -8.42 -1.90
CA SER A 91 25.95 -7.70 -1.76
C SER A 91 26.29 -7.53 -0.28
N PHE A 92 27.40 -8.12 0.16
CA PHE A 92 27.83 -8.15 1.57
C PHE A 92 28.71 -6.96 1.97
N ALA A 93 28.36 -5.75 1.54
CA ALA A 93 29.06 -4.57 2.02
C ALA A 93 28.81 -4.38 3.52
N VAL A 94 29.87 -4.36 4.32
CA VAL A 94 29.81 -4.16 5.78
C VAL A 94 29.14 -2.81 6.07
N GLY A 95 28.06 -2.83 6.85
CA GLY A 95 27.29 -1.63 7.22
C GLY A 95 26.25 -1.18 6.20
N ALA A 96 25.95 -1.98 5.17
CA ALA A 96 24.87 -1.64 4.24
C ALA A 96 23.50 -1.79 4.93
N PRO A 97 22.65 -0.75 4.95
CA PRO A 97 21.37 -0.75 5.68
C PRO A 97 20.39 -1.82 5.18
N LEU A 98 20.54 -2.28 3.93
CA LEU A 98 19.66 -3.28 3.33
C LEU A 98 20.21 -4.71 3.36
N ALA A 99 21.34 -4.96 4.02
CA ALA A 99 22.00 -6.28 4.01
C ALA A 99 21.12 -7.38 4.62
N ALA A 100 20.46 -7.10 5.75
CA ALA A 100 19.60 -8.07 6.43
C ALA A 100 18.35 -8.44 5.60
N PRO A 101 17.54 -7.47 5.11
CA PRO A 101 16.41 -7.78 4.21
C PRO A 101 16.84 -8.55 2.95
N GLN A 102 17.97 -8.18 2.33
CA GLN A 102 18.47 -8.87 1.14
C GLN A 102 18.84 -10.33 1.42
N THR A 103 19.49 -10.59 2.55
CA THR A 103 19.90 -11.94 2.95
C THR A 103 18.68 -12.81 3.21
N ALA A 104 17.71 -12.31 3.97
CA ALA A 104 16.46 -13.04 4.27
C ALA A 104 15.64 -13.36 3.01
N LEU A 105 15.60 -12.44 2.03
CA LEU A 105 14.97 -12.71 0.74
C LEU A 105 15.73 -13.78 -0.04
N TRP A 106 17.07 -13.72 -0.06
CA TRP A 106 17.89 -14.66 -0.80
C TRP A 106 17.82 -16.09 -0.23
N GLU A 107 17.79 -16.25 1.09
CA GLU A 107 17.57 -17.54 1.74
C GLU A 107 16.27 -18.22 1.29
N GLN A 108 15.20 -17.44 1.09
CA GLN A 108 13.94 -17.99 0.57
C GLN A 108 14.02 -18.38 -0.91
N VAL A 109 14.81 -17.65 -1.71
CA VAL A 109 15.07 -18.05 -3.12
C VAL A 109 15.85 -19.36 -3.16
N GLU A 110 16.86 -19.52 -2.31
CA GLU A 110 17.66 -20.75 -2.22
C GLU A 110 16.85 -21.94 -1.68
N GLU A 111 15.96 -21.72 -0.69
CA GLU A 111 15.04 -22.78 -0.23
C GLU A 111 14.12 -23.28 -1.36
N LEU A 112 13.70 -22.39 -2.26
CA LEU A 112 12.89 -22.78 -3.42
C LEU A 112 13.69 -23.50 -4.52
N ARG A 113 15.01 -23.25 -4.60
CA ARG A 113 15.93 -23.95 -5.52
C ARG A 113 16.33 -25.34 -5.02
N ALA A 114 16.30 -25.57 -3.71
CA ALA A 114 16.68 -26.84 -3.13
C ALA A 114 15.83 -28.01 -3.67
N PRO A 115 16.41 -29.18 -3.97
CA PRO A 115 15.66 -30.35 -4.44
C PRO A 115 14.60 -30.73 -3.40
N GLN A 116 13.33 -30.82 -3.80
CA GLN A 116 12.27 -31.22 -2.88
C GLN A 116 12.32 -32.73 -2.67
N SER A 117 12.57 -33.15 -1.42
CA SER A 117 12.55 -34.56 -1.03
C SER A 117 11.12 -34.98 -0.72
N TYR A 118 10.45 -35.65 -1.65
CA TYR A 118 9.07 -36.17 -1.49
C TYR A 118 8.93 -37.08 -0.24
N GLY A 119 8.65 -36.47 0.90
CA GLY A 119 8.50 -37.15 2.19
C GLY A 119 7.28 -36.66 2.96
N LEU A 120 6.92 -37.35 4.04
CA LEU A 120 5.80 -37.02 4.93
C LEU A 120 5.86 -35.62 5.60
N LEU A 121 6.91 -34.84 5.40
CA LEU A 121 6.99 -33.43 5.83
C LEU A 121 6.62 -32.44 4.70
N ASP A 122 6.59 -32.88 3.45
CA ASP A 122 6.27 -32.04 2.29
C ASP A 122 4.78 -31.69 2.18
N TRP A 123 3.86 -32.54 2.67
CA TRP A 123 2.43 -32.20 2.64
C TRP A 123 2.12 -30.99 3.53
N ARG A 124 2.79 -30.87 4.69
CA ARG A 124 2.68 -29.70 5.60
C ARG A 124 3.23 -28.43 4.96
N LYS A 125 4.42 -28.52 4.34
CA LYS A 125 5.01 -27.39 3.59
C LYS A 125 4.14 -26.98 2.41
N ASN A 126 3.51 -27.94 1.73
CA ASN A 126 2.59 -27.66 0.62
C ASN A 126 1.28 -27.03 1.09
N GLU A 127 0.69 -27.48 2.21
CA GLU A 127 -0.47 -26.81 2.82
C GLU A 127 -0.16 -25.38 3.22
N GLU A 128 1.00 -25.15 3.86
CA GLU A 128 1.44 -23.80 4.24
C GLU A 128 1.61 -22.90 3.01
N ARG A 129 2.28 -23.39 1.95
CA ARG A 129 2.40 -22.69 0.66
C ARG A 129 1.05 -22.39 0.02
N GLN A 130 0.11 -23.34 0.04
CA GLN A 130 -1.25 -23.13 -0.49
C GLN A 130 -2.01 -22.08 0.31
N THR A 131 -1.92 -22.07 1.64
CA THR A 131 -2.53 -21.02 2.45
C THR A 131 -1.91 -19.65 2.20
N LEU A 132 -0.58 -19.59 2.01
CA LEU A 132 0.14 -18.36 1.66
C LEU A 132 -0.34 -17.80 0.31
N SER A 133 -0.45 -18.69 -0.70
CA SER A 133 -0.93 -18.35 -2.04
C SER A 133 -2.38 -17.84 -2.02
N ARG A 134 -3.28 -18.51 -1.28
CA ARG A 134 -4.68 -18.05 -1.14
C ARG A 134 -4.77 -16.66 -0.49
N ARG A 135 -4.06 -16.43 0.61
CA ARG A 135 -4.01 -15.12 1.28
C ARG A 135 -3.50 -14.04 0.33
N TRP A 136 -2.55 -14.37 -0.54
CA TRP A 136 -2.03 -13.43 -1.52
C TRP A 136 -3.01 -13.17 -2.67
N SER A 137 -3.69 -14.19 -3.18
CA SER A 137 -4.76 -14.02 -4.17
C SER A 137 -5.89 -13.16 -3.64
N ASP A 138 -6.31 -13.36 -2.39
CA ASP A 138 -7.31 -12.53 -1.72
C ASP A 138 -6.84 -11.07 -1.61
N PHE A 139 -5.56 -10.86 -1.31
CA PHE A 139 -4.96 -9.53 -1.30
C PHE A 139 -4.95 -8.88 -2.69
N LEU A 140 -4.55 -9.60 -3.75
CA LEU A 140 -4.55 -9.08 -5.11
C LEU A 140 -5.97 -8.71 -5.56
N GLU A 141 -6.97 -9.50 -5.17
CA GLU A 141 -8.37 -9.18 -5.45
C GLU A 141 -8.85 -7.95 -4.67
N GLN A 142 -8.44 -7.79 -3.41
CA GLN A 142 -8.71 -6.57 -2.63
C GLN A 142 -8.06 -5.33 -3.25
N LEU A 143 -6.81 -5.46 -3.72
CA LEU A 143 -6.11 -4.40 -4.39
C LEU A 143 -6.77 -4.06 -5.74
N ARG A 144 -7.16 -5.08 -6.52
CA ARG A 144 -7.91 -4.88 -7.75
C ARG A 144 -9.16 -4.05 -7.49
N ARG A 145 -9.92 -4.36 -6.44
CA ARG A 145 -11.10 -3.59 -6.01
C ARG A 145 -10.75 -2.14 -5.64
N LEU A 146 -9.64 -1.92 -4.94
CA LEU A 146 -9.15 -0.57 -4.60
C LEU A 146 -8.88 0.27 -5.87
N VAL A 147 -8.47 -0.38 -6.96
CA VAL A 147 -8.12 0.26 -8.23
C VAL A 147 -9.33 0.40 -9.17
N THR A 148 -10.24 -0.58 -9.18
CA THR A 148 -11.41 -0.56 -10.06
C THR A 148 -12.58 0.26 -9.52
N ASN A 149 -12.61 0.55 -8.23
CA ASN A 149 -13.73 1.26 -7.62
C ASN A 149 -13.59 2.78 -7.73
N TYR A 150 -14.75 3.43 -7.68
CA TYR A 150 -14.89 4.87 -7.45
C TYR A 150 -14.15 5.24 -6.16
N ALA A 151 -13.20 6.16 -6.24
CA ALA A 151 -12.51 6.69 -5.06
C ALA A 151 -13.23 7.94 -4.57
N ARG A 152 -13.52 7.97 -3.27
CA ARG A 152 -14.17 9.09 -2.61
C ARG A 152 -13.15 9.82 -1.74
N ILE A 153 -12.93 11.11 -1.98
CA ILE A 153 -12.04 11.94 -1.17
C ILE A 153 -12.88 12.98 -0.44
N GLU A 154 -12.85 12.92 0.88
CA GLU A 154 -13.53 13.85 1.78
C GLU A 154 -12.51 14.73 2.46
N THR A 155 -12.76 16.04 2.50
CA THR A 155 -11.98 16.96 3.32
C THR A 155 -12.91 17.72 4.25
N ALA A 156 -12.54 17.75 5.52
CA ALA A 156 -13.20 18.52 6.56
C ALA A 156 -12.16 19.36 7.31
N SER A 157 -12.61 20.45 7.92
CA SER A 157 -11.84 21.25 8.87
C SER A 157 -12.59 21.24 10.20
N GLY A 158 -12.02 20.56 11.21
CA GLY A 158 -12.75 20.23 12.44
C GLY A 158 -14.05 19.46 12.14
N ALA A 159 -15.20 20.06 12.48
CA ALA A 159 -16.53 19.48 12.24
C ALA A 159 -17.18 19.91 10.92
N GLN A 160 -16.57 20.85 10.18
CA GLN A 160 -17.15 21.42 8.96
C GLN A 160 -16.61 20.68 7.73
N GLU A 161 -17.51 20.17 6.89
CA GLU A 161 -17.14 19.62 5.59
C GLU A 161 -16.75 20.73 4.62
N ILE A 162 -15.58 20.60 4.01
CA ILE A 162 -15.06 21.55 3.02
C ILE A 162 -15.51 21.15 1.63
N GLY A 163 -15.29 19.88 1.29
CA GLY A 163 -15.45 19.40 -0.07
C GLY A 163 -15.40 17.89 -0.16
N LEU A 164 -16.03 17.40 -1.22
CA LEU A 164 -16.11 16.00 -1.57
C LEU A 164 -15.74 15.88 -3.05
N THR A 165 -14.65 15.18 -3.34
CA THR A 165 -14.28 14.80 -4.70
C THR A 165 -14.54 13.32 -4.88
N ARG A 166 -15.26 12.97 -5.94
CA ARG A 166 -15.33 11.59 -6.40
C ARG A 166 -14.52 11.42 -7.67
N VAL A 167 -13.81 10.30 -7.74
CA VAL A 167 -12.93 9.94 -8.84
C VAL A 167 -13.42 8.63 -9.41
N SER A 168 -13.83 8.67 -10.67
CA SER A 168 -14.21 7.48 -11.41
C SER A 168 -12.98 6.63 -11.77
N TRP A 169 -13.21 5.39 -12.17
CA TRP A 169 -12.15 4.52 -12.65
C TRP A 169 -11.57 4.98 -14.01
N THR A 170 -12.32 5.75 -14.80
CA THR A 170 -11.87 6.39 -16.05
C THR A 170 -11.01 7.63 -15.81
N GLY A 171 -10.90 8.09 -14.56
CA GLY A 171 -10.16 9.29 -14.19
C GLY A 171 -10.99 10.57 -14.27
N ASP A 172 -12.30 10.49 -14.50
CA ASP A 172 -13.18 11.66 -14.38
C ASP A 172 -13.36 12.05 -12.92
N PHE A 173 -13.30 13.36 -12.66
CA PHE A 173 -13.43 13.97 -11.34
C PHE A 173 -14.73 14.74 -11.23
N THR A 174 -15.47 14.55 -10.15
CA THR A 174 -16.59 15.43 -9.78
C THR A 174 -16.38 15.93 -8.37
N THR A 175 -16.22 17.24 -8.23
CA THR A 175 -16.03 17.89 -6.92
C THR A 175 -17.27 18.69 -6.56
N THR A 176 -17.79 18.43 -5.37
CA THR A 176 -18.87 19.20 -4.75
C THR A 176 -18.32 19.97 -3.56
N TRP A 177 -18.68 21.24 -3.46
CA TRP A 177 -18.21 22.19 -2.46
C TRP A 177 -19.37 22.66 -1.58
N LEU A 178 -19.07 23.05 -0.35
CA LEU A 178 -20.01 23.84 0.44
C LEU A 178 -20.22 25.22 -0.21
N ALA A 179 -21.46 25.70 -0.25
CA ALA A 179 -21.78 27.00 -0.84
C ALA A 179 -21.16 28.14 -0.02
N GLY A 180 -20.52 29.09 -0.70
CA GLY A 180 -19.88 30.24 -0.03
C GLY A 180 -18.47 29.98 0.51
N GLU A 181 -17.89 28.80 0.23
CA GLU A 181 -16.59 28.42 0.75
C GLU A 181 -15.45 29.30 0.22
N ALA A 182 -14.54 29.73 1.10
CA ALA A 182 -13.43 30.61 0.77
C ALA A 182 -12.42 29.94 -0.19
N VAL A 183 -11.74 30.75 -1.00
CA VAL A 183 -10.76 30.25 -1.98
C VAL A 183 -9.64 29.44 -1.31
N CYS A 184 -9.15 29.92 -0.16
CA CYS A 184 -8.11 29.23 0.61
C CYS A 184 -8.53 27.82 1.06
N THR A 185 -9.78 27.66 1.51
CA THR A 185 -10.30 26.37 1.95
C THR A 185 -10.47 25.39 0.78
N ARG A 186 -10.88 25.90 -0.40
CA ARG A 186 -10.92 25.08 -1.62
C ARG A 186 -9.54 24.60 -2.03
N GLN A 187 -8.50 25.44 -1.87
CA GLN A 187 -7.13 25.05 -2.17
C GLN A 187 -6.65 23.92 -1.25
N GLN A 188 -7.01 23.93 0.03
CA GLN A 188 -6.71 22.84 0.96
C GLN A 188 -7.36 21.52 0.53
N HIS A 189 -8.61 21.54 0.06
CA HIS A 189 -9.23 20.34 -0.51
C HIS A 189 -8.52 19.84 -1.76
N ILE A 190 -8.12 20.74 -2.67
CA ILE A 190 -7.36 20.35 -3.88
C ILE A 190 -6.05 19.66 -3.48
N GLN A 191 -5.33 20.18 -2.50
CA GLN A 191 -4.11 19.56 -1.97
C GLN A 191 -4.39 18.18 -1.34
N ALA A 192 -5.48 18.05 -0.57
CA ALA A 192 -5.90 16.78 0.00
C ALA A 192 -6.25 15.74 -1.08
N VAL A 193 -6.93 16.15 -2.15
CA VAL A 193 -7.24 15.31 -3.32
C VAL A 193 -5.96 14.87 -4.03
N GLN A 194 -5.03 15.79 -4.30
CA GLN A 194 -3.74 15.46 -4.91
C GLN A 194 -2.98 14.43 -4.08
N LEU A 195 -2.89 14.65 -2.78
CA LEU A 195 -2.22 13.74 -1.84
C LEU A 195 -2.85 12.33 -1.85
N ALA A 196 -4.19 12.24 -1.83
CA ALA A 196 -4.89 10.96 -1.89
C ALA A 196 -4.63 10.22 -3.20
N LEU A 197 -4.64 10.93 -4.33
CA LEU A 197 -4.36 10.37 -5.65
C LEU A 197 -2.91 9.91 -5.79
N GLU A 198 -1.95 10.71 -5.37
CA GLU A 198 -0.54 10.33 -5.40
C GLU A 198 -0.24 9.16 -4.46
N SER A 199 -0.89 9.10 -3.30
CA SER A 199 -0.82 7.94 -2.39
C SER A 199 -1.34 6.69 -3.08
N ARG A 200 -2.47 6.78 -3.79
CA ARG A 200 -3.06 5.66 -4.56
C ARG A 200 -2.13 5.19 -5.68
N LEU A 201 -1.54 6.11 -6.44
CA LEU A 201 -0.57 5.78 -7.48
C LEU A 201 0.69 5.12 -6.89
N THR A 202 1.16 5.58 -5.73
CA THR A 202 2.31 5.00 -5.04
C THR A 202 2.00 3.60 -4.52
N LEU A 203 0.78 3.35 -4.03
CA LEU A 203 0.33 2.01 -3.63
C LEU A 203 0.26 1.06 -4.84
N LEU A 204 -0.20 1.54 -5.99
CA LEU A 204 -0.19 0.78 -7.25
C LEU A 204 1.24 0.44 -7.69
N HIS A 205 2.15 1.41 -7.62
CA HIS A 205 3.56 1.20 -7.94
C HIS A 205 4.20 0.19 -6.99
N LEU A 206 3.91 0.26 -5.69
CA LEU A 206 4.37 -0.72 -4.70
C LEU A 206 4.01 -2.15 -5.12
N VAL A 207 2.76 -2.37 -5.52
CA VAL A 207 2.31 -3.70 -5.97
C VAL A 207 3.02 -4.11 -7.24
N ALA A 208 3.19 -3.20 -8.20
CA ALA A 208 3.91 -3.50 -9.43
C ALA A 208 5.38 -3.88 -9.16
N VAL A 209 6.04 -3.22 -8.20
CA VAL A 209 7.41 -3.56 -7.76
C VAL A 209 7.45 -4.96 -7.14
N VAL A 210 6.49 -5.29 -6.28
CA VAL A 210 6.43 -6.61 -5.63
C VAL A 210 6.17 -7.72 -6.66
N ALA A 211 5.20 -7.51 -7.55
CA ALA A 211 4.88 -8.47 -8.62
C ALA A 211 6.04 -8.64 -9.61
N GLY A 212 6.63 -7.53 -10.07
CA GLY A 212 7.76 -7.54 -10.99
C GLY A 212 9.01 -8.16 -10.37
N GLY A 213 9.29 -7.90 -9.09
CA GLY A 213 10.35 -8.56 -8.34
C GLY A 213 10.15 -10.07 -8.25
N ALA A 214 8.92 -10.52 -7.98
CA ALA A 214 8.60 -11.94 -7.86
C ALA A 214 8.79 -12.68 -9.17
N ALA A 215 8.26 -12.14 -10.26
CA ALA A 215 8.47 -12.68 -11.59
C ALA A 215 9.96 -12.71 -11.96
N GLY A 216 10.68 -11.61 -11.71
CA GLY A 216 12.10 -11.49 -12.02
C GLY A 216 12.98 -12.51 -11.27
N LEU A 217 12.73 -12.71 -9.97
CA LEU A 217 13.49 -13.67 -9.17
C LEU A 217 13.09 -15.12 -9.45
N ALA A 218 11.80 -15.41 -9.66
CA ALA A 218 11.34 -16.76 -9.99
C ALA A 218 11.90 -17.25 -11.33
N ALA A 219 11.89 -16.40 -12.35
CA ALA A 219 12.45 -16.70 -13.67
C ALA A 219 13.94 -17.07 -13.57
N LYS A 220 14.70 -16.33 -12.75
CA LYS A 220 16.13 -16.57 -12.52
C LYS A 220 16.43 -17.75 -11.60
N ALA A 221 15.47 -18.13 -10.77
CA ALA A 221 15.56 -19.33 -9.96
C ALA A 221 15.19 -20.60 -10.75
N ALA A 222 14.63 -20.46 -11.96
CA ALA A 222 14.10 -21.57 -12.76
C ALA A 222 13.11 -22.45 -11.97
N VAL A 223 12.34 -21.83 -11.07
CA VAL A 223 11.35 -22.53 -10.22
C VAL A 223 9.98 -22.41 -10.88
N PRO A 224 9.40 -23.52 -11.40
CA PRO A 224 8.05 -23.50 -11.96
C PRO A 224 7.04 -23.07 -10.88
N GLY A 225 6.24 -22.04 -11.15
CA GLY A 225 5.30 -21.49 -10.17
C GLY A 225 5.94 -20.71 -9.01
N GLY A 226 7.26 -20.46 -9.05
CA GLY A 226 7.98 -19.74 -8.00
C GLY A 226 7.52 -18.29 -7.80
N GLU A 227 6.88 -17.69 -8.82
CA GLU A 227 6.35 -16.32 -8.77
C GLU A 227 5.38 -16.13 -7.61
N LEU A 228 4.41 -17.04 -7.46
CA LEU A 228 3.42 -16.97 -6.39
C LEU A 228 4.03 -17.25 -5.01
N LEU A 229 5.09 -18.06 -4.96
CA LEU A 229 5.77 -18.43 -3.72
C LEU A 229 6.70 -17.31 -3.21
N LEU A 230 7.25 -16.50 -4.11
CA LEU A 230 8.14 -15.39 -3.77
C LEU A 230 7.41 -14.08 -3.44
N LEU A 231 6.13 -13.93 -3.80
CA LEU A 231 5.38 -12.70 -3.55
C LEU A 231 5.38 -12.27 -2.07
N PRO A 232 5.14 -13.15 -1.08
CA PRO A 232 5.17 -12.76 0.33
C PRO A 232 6.57 -12.41 0.83
N ALA A 233 7.60 -13.10 0.31
CA ALA A 233 9.01 -12.82 0.59
C ALA A 233 9.37 -11.39 0.17
N ILE A 234 8.97 -11.02 -1.04
CA ILE A 234 9.27 -9.74 -1.65
C ILE A 234 8.42 -8.64 -1.04
N TRP A 235 7.16 -8.90 -0.72
CA TRP A 235 6.34 -7.97 0.05
C TRP A 235 7.00 -7.61 1.38
N ARG A 236 7.47 -8.62 2.13
CA ARG A 236 8.20 -8.40 3.39
C ARG A 236 9.48 -7.61 3.16
N PHE A 237 10.29 -8.00 2.17
CA PHE A 237 11.51 -7.28 1.80
C PHE A 237 11.23 -5.80 1.53
N VAL A 238 10.25 -5.49 0.67
CA VAL A 238 9.93 -4.11 0.32
C VAL A 238 9.42 -3.36 1.55
N LYS A 239 8.60 -3.98 2.41
CA LYS A 239 8.14 -3.37 3.66
C LYS A 239 9.31 -3.05 4.60
N GLU A 240 10.26 -3.95 4.76
CA GLU A 240 11.47 -3.75 5.57
C GLU A 240 12.34 -2.62 4.98
N VAL A 241 12.49 -2.55 3.65
CA VAL A 241 13.20 -1.44 3.00
C VAL A 241 12.50 -0.10 3.24
N LEU A 242 11.17 -0.06 3.13
CA LEU A 242 10.40 1.16 3.41
C LEU A 242 10.52 1.59 4.88
N GLN A 243 10.60 0.65 5.82
CA GLN A 243 10.77 0.94 7.24
C GLN A 243 12.19 1.42 7.58
N GLU A 244 13.21 0.84 6.96
CA GLU A 244 14.62 1.17 7.21
C GLU A 244 15.02 2.53 6.59
N LEU A 245 14.41 2.91 5.47
CA LEU A 245 14.73 4.14 4.73
C LEU A 245 13.83 5.34 5.08
N ARG A 246 12.88 5.16 6.00
CA ARG A 246 12.00 6.23 6.49
C ARG A 246 12.68 7.05 7.58
#